data_AF-A0A356V917-F1
#
_entry.id   AF-A0A356V917-F1
#
_cell.length_a   1.000
_cell.length_b   1.000
_cell.length_c   1.000
_cell.angle_alpha   90.00
_cell.angle_beta   90.00
_cell.angle_gamma   90.00
#
_symmetry.space_group_name_H-M   'P 1'
#
loop_
_entity.id
_entity.type
_entity.pdbx_description
1 polymer ?
#
loop_
_entity_poly.entity_id
_entity_poly.type
_entity_poly.pdbx_seq_one_letter_code
_entity_poly.pdbx_strand_id
1 'polypeptide(L)' 'MRDRVERVINRIRPAVQMDGGDIELVDVTDGVVKLRLVGSCHGCPSSMMTLKAGIERAIQAEVPEVKAVEAVEE' A
#
# COMPACT_ATOMS: atom_id res chain seq x y z
N MET A 1 -15.04 2.84 3.96
CA MET A 1 -13.58 3.03 4.04
C MET A 1 -12.83 2.27 2.95
N ARG A 2 -13.03 0.95 2.81
CA ARG A 2 -12.38 0.11 1.79
C ARG A 2 -12.38 0.71 0.37
N ASP A 3 -13.54 1.14 -0.12
CA ASP A 3 -13.70 1.75 -1.45
C ASP A 3 -12.83 3.01 -1.67
N ARG A 4 -12.69 3.88 -0.65
CA ARG A 4 -11.79 5.05 -0.73
C ARG A 4 -10.32 4.62 -0.82
N VAL A 5 -9.93 3.67 0.02
CA VAL A 5 -8.56 3.12 0.03
C VAL A 5 -8.25 2.45 -1.31
N GLU A 6 -9.19 1.69 -1.87
CA GLU A 6 -9.05 1.02 -3.16
C GLU A 6 -8.88 2.02 -4.31
N ARG A 7 -9.58 3.16 -4.30
CA ARG A 7 -9.35 4.24 -5.27
C ARG A 7 -7.93 4.81 -5.20
N VAL A 8 -7.43 5.07 -3.99
CA VAL A 8 -6.06 5.56 -3.80
C VAL A 8 -5.05 4.53 -4.29
N ILE A 9 -5.23 3.26 -3.92
CA ILE A 9 -4.37 2.16 -4.35
C ILE A 9 -4.34 2.06 -5.88
N ASN A 10 -5.50 2.07 -6.55
CA ASN A 10 -5.56 2.01 -8.01
C ASN A 10 -4.87 3.20 -8.69
N ARG A 11 -4.86 4.38 -8.06
CA ARG A 11 -4.16 5.56 -8.57
C ARG A 11 -2.64 5.46 -8.44
N ILE A 12 -2.13 4.87 -7.36
CA ILE A 12 -0.68 4.70 -7.13
C ILE A 12 -0.11 3.41 -7.74
N ARG A 13 -0.97 2.41 -8.00
CA ARG A 13 -0.62 1.13 -8.62
C ARG A 13 0.25 1.25 -9.87
N PRO A 14 -0.06 2.10 -10.87
CA PRO A 14 0.79 2.25 -12.04
C PRO A 14 2.19 2.76 -11.70
N ALA A 15 2.35 3.62 -10.69
CA ALA A 15 3.66 4.06 -10.24
C ALA A 15 4.47 2.90 -9.64
N VAL A 16 3.83 2.10 -8.80
CA VAL A 16 4.47 0.93 -8.18
C VAL A 16 4.83 -0.15 -9.22
N GLN A 17 4.00 -0.29 -10.25
CA GLN A 17 4.29 -1.16 -11.41
C GLN A 17 5.46 -0.68 -12.25
N MET A 18 5.66 0.65 -12.39
CA MET A 18 6.86 1.19 -13.04
C MET A 18 8.13 0.88 -12.25
N ASP A 19 8.06 0.85 -10.92
CA ASP A 19 9.14 0.40 -10.03
C ASP A 19 9.32 -1.13 -10.00
N GLY A 20 8.54 -1.88 -10.78
CA GLY A 20 8.63 -3.34 -10.88
C GLY A 20 7.92 -4.11 -9.76
N GLY A 21 7.03 -3.45 -9.02
CA GLY A 21 6.18 -4.06 -7.99
C GLY A 21 4.70 -4.10 -8.38
N ASP A 22 3.85 -4.58 -7.47
CA ASP A 22 2.40 -4.40 -7.51
C ASP A 22 1.86 -4.31 -6.08
N ILE A 23 0.66 -3.74 -5.93
CA ILE A 23 -0.02 -3.61 -4.64
C ILE A 23 -1.41 -4.22 -4.76
N GLU A 24 -1.73 -5.12 -3.84
CA GLU A 24 -3.08 -5.67 -3.68
C GLU A 24 -3.65 -5.28 -2.32
N LEU A 25 -4.89 -4.80 -2.31
CA LEU A 25 -5.62 -4.53 -1.07
C LEU A 25 -6.15 -5.85 -0.50
N VAL A 26 -5.69 -6.23 0.68
CA VAL A 26 -6.09 -7.49 1.35
C VAL A 26 -7.28 -7.24 2.26
N ASP A 27 -7.16 -6.28 3.17
CA ASP A 27 -8.21 -6.00 4.16
C ASP A 27 -8.15 -4.56 4.68
N VAL A 28 -9.27 -4.07 5.22
CA VAL A 28 -9.37 -2.75 5.86
C VAL A 28 -10.22 -2.87 7.12
N THR A 29 -9.57 -2.91 8.27
CA THR A 29 -10.21 -3.16 9.57
C THR A 29 -9.70 -2.19 10.63
N ASP A 30 -10.60 -1.55 11.39
CA ASP A 30 -10.28 -0.63 12.50
C ASP A 30 -9.33 0.55 12.18
N GLY A 31 -9.29 0.97 10.91
CA GLY A 31 -8.36 2.00 10.43
C GLY A 31 -6.97 1.45 10.08
N VAL A 32 -6.79 0.14 10.11
CA VAL A 32 -5.59 -0.55 9.62
C VAL A 32 -5.87 -1.08 8.22
N VAL A 33 -5.04 -0.69 7.26
CA VAL A 33 -5.10 -1.17 5.88
C VAL A 33 -4.05 -2.26 5.71
N LYS A 34 -4.48 -3.47 5.41
CA LYS A 34 -3.60 -4.58 5.06
C LYS A 34 -3.45 -4.64 3.55
N LEU A 35 -2.22 -4.59 3.08
CA LEU A 35 -1.90 -4.66 1.66
C LEU A 35 -0.77 -5.65 1.42
N ARG A 36 -0.82 -6.29 0.25
CA ARG A 36 0.17 -7.26 -0.19
C ARG A 36 0.99 -6.59 -1.29
N LEU A 37 2.30 -6.53 -1.06
CA LEU A 37 3.25 -6.00 -2.02
C LEU A 37 3.81 -7.17 -2.83
N VAL A 38 3.62 -7.15 -4.14
CA VAL A 38 4.06 -8.20 -5.08
C VAL A 38 5.19 -7.65 -5.95
N GLY A 39 6.06 -8.51 -6.50
CA GLY A 39 7.05 -8.15 -7.52
C GLY A 39 8.48 -7.94 -7.03
N SER A 40 9.32 -7.34 -7.88
CA SER A 40 10.79 -7.29 -7.78
C SER A 40 11.33 -6.50 -6.58
N CYS A 41 10.48 -5.77 -5.86
CA CYS A 41 10.85 -5.16 -4.57
C CYS A 41 11.14 -6.19 -3.45
N HIS A 42 10.94 -7.49 -3.70
CA HIS A 42 11.39 -8.58 -2.81
C HIS A 42 12.93 -8.64 -2.65
N GLY A 43 13.71 -7.97 -3.51
CA GLY A 43 15.17 -8.04 -3.49
C GLY A 43 15.88 -7.12 -2.48
N CYS A 44 15.21 -6.07 -1.98
CA CYS A 44 15.83 -5.07 -1.10
C CYS A 44 14.89 -4.68 0.06
N PRO A 45 15.14 -5.16 1.30
CA PRO A 45 14.27 -4.87 2.45
C PRO A 45 14.17 -3.37 2.75
N SER A 46 15.20 -2.60 2.39
CA SER A 46 15.17 -1.14 2.54
C SER A 46 14.13 -0.48 1.62
N SER A 47 13.97 -0.94 0.37
CA SER A 47 13.01 -0.37 -0.57
C SER A 47 11.57 -0.65 -0.19
N MET A 48 11.30 -1.85 0.36
CA MET A 48 9.97 -2.24 0.81
C MET A 48 9.47 -1.33 1.95
N MET A 49 10.36 -0.98 2.88
CA MET A 49 10.04 -0.07 3.99
C MET A 49 9.72 1.35 3.49
N THR A 50 10.51 1.88 2.55
CA THR A 50 10.28 3.21 1.96
C THR A 50 9.01 3.26 1.11
N LEU A 51 8.76 2.22 0.31
CA LEU A 51 7.55 2.11 -0.51
C LEU A 51 6.30 2.06 0.37
N LYS A 52 6.31 1.22 1.42
CA LYS A 52 5.24 1.14 2.41
C LYS A 52 4.95 2.51 3.03
N ALA A 53 5.99 3.24 3.45
CA ALA A 53 5.83 4.56 4.04
C ALA A 53 5.23 5.57 3.04
N GLY A 54 5.63 5.51 1.77
CA GLY A 54 5.05 6.34 0.70
C GLY A 54 3.56 6.04 0.46
N ILE A 55 3.20 4.76 0.42
CA ILE A 55 1.82 4.30 0.25
C ILE A 55 0.97 4.73 1.45
N GLU A 56 1.46 4.55 2.67
CA GLU A 56 0.77 4.97 3.90
C GLU A 56 0.49 6.48 3.89
N ARG A 57 1.49 7.30 3.54
CA ARG A 57 1.35 8.75 3.40
C ARG A 57 0.28 9.12 2.36
N ALA A 58 0.28 8.47 1.19
CA ALA A 58 -0.70 8.73 0.14
C ALA A 58 -2.12 8.36 0.58
N ILE A 59 -2.29 7.22 1.25
CA ILE A 59 -3.59 6.79 1.77
C ILE A 59 -4.06 7.72 2.88
N GLN A 60 -3.20 8.09 3.84
CA GLN A 60 -3.56 9.01 4.92
C GLN A 60 -3.95 10.41 4.42
N ALA A 61 -3.32 10.88 3.34
CA ALA A 61 -3.63 12.17 2.74
C ALA A 61 -5.05 12.23 2.16
N GLU A 62 -5.53 11.15 1.55
CA GLU A 62 -6.89 11.07 0.97
C GLU A 62 -7.92 10.46 1.93
N VAL A 63 -7.47 9.65 2.88
CA VAL A 63 -8.28 8.89 3.84
C VAL A 63 -7.65 9.03 5.24
N PRO A 64 -7.89 10.16 5.93
CA PRO A 64 -7.33 10.42 7.26
C PRO A 64 -7.87 9.49 8.37
N GLU A 65 -8.90 8.68 8.06
CA GLU A 65 -9.41 7.63 8.95
C GLU A 65 -8.44 6.44 9.09
N VAL A 66 -7.47 6.32 8.19
CA VAL A 66 -6.44 5.27 8.23
C VAL A 66 -5.37 5.63 9.27
N LYS A 67 -5.25 4.78 10.28
CA LYS A 67 -4.29 4.88 11.38
C LYS A 67 -2.93 4.27 11.02
N ALA A 68 -2.95 3.15 10.31
CA ALA A 68 -1.74 2.41 9.96
C ALA A 68 -1.93 1.60 8.68
N VAL A 69 -0.82 1.36 7.99
CA VAL A 69 -0.73 0.40 6.90
C VAL A 69 0.15 -0.78 7.32
N GLU A 70 -0.28 -1.99 7.01
CA GLU A 70 0.49 -3.22 7.21
C GLU A 70 0.72 -3.92 5.87
N ALA A 71 1.98 -4.24 5.60
CA ALA A 71 2.34 -5.10 4.47
C ALA A 71 2.27 -6.55 4.96
N VAL A 72 1.43 -7.37 4.33
CA VAL A 72 1.32 -8.80 4.63
C VAL A 72 2.05 -9.63 3.57
N GLU A 73 2.74 -10.67 4.04
CA GLU A 73 3.49 -11.62 3.22
C GLU A 73 2.76 -12.98 3.27
N GLU A 74 1.61 -13.10 2.62
CA GLU A 74 0.89 -14.39 2.48
C GLU A 74 0.21 -14.51 1.11
#